data_AF-V4CLF4-F1
#
_entry.id   AF-V4CLF4-F1
#
_cell.length_a   1.000
_cell.length_b   1.000
_cell.length_c   1.000
_cell.angle_alpha   90.00
_cell.angle_beta   90.00
_cell.angle_gamma   90.00
#
_symmetry.space_group_name_H-M   'P 1'
#
loop_
_entity.id
_entity.type
_entity.pdbx_description
1 polymer ?
#
loop_
_entity_poly.entity_id
_entity_poly.type
_entity_poly.pdbx_seq_one_letter_code
_entity_poly.pdbx_strand_id
1 'polypeptide(L)'
;VMHNKAPLWNENSQVYQLDFGGRVTQESAKNFQIEFRNKQVYKLYPSFTGVMQFGRIDSNAYTLDFQYPFSAIQAFAVALANVTQRLK
;
A
#
# COMPACT_ATOMS: atom_id res chain seq x y z
N VAL A 1 -7.61 9.71 9.84
CA VAL A 1 -7.59 9.81 8.36
C VAL A 1 -6.36 9.09 7.86
N MET A 2 -6.51 8.29 6.80
CA MET A 2 -5.45 7.49 6.17
C MET A 2 -5.22 8.00 4.76
N HIS A 3 -3.99 7.89 4.25
CA HIS A 3 -3.62 8.39 2.92
C HIS A 3 -2.72 7.38 2.20
N ASN A 4 -2.77 7.40 0.87
CA ASN A 4 -1.81 6.65 0.07
C ASN A 4 -0.40 7.20 0.27
N LYS A 5 0.57 6.32 0.44
CA LYS A 5 1.99 6.68 0.57
C LYS A 5 2.48 7.21 -0.78
N ALA A 6 3.18 8.34 -0.74
CA ALA A 6 3.84 8.87 -1.92
C ALA A 6 5.01 7.94 -2.30
N PRO A 7 5.19 7.59 -3.59
CA PRO A 7 6.33 6.81 -4.02
C PRO A 7 7.62 7.62 -3.85
N LEU A 8 8.73 6.92 -3.66
CA LEU A 8 10.06 7.52 -3.57
C LEU A 8 10.76 7.43 -4.92
N TRP A 9 11.52 8.46 -5.26
CA TRP A 9 12.40 8.42 -6.43
C TRP A 9 13.52 7.42 -6.20
N ASN A 10 13.69 6.46 -7.11
CA ASN A 10 14.84 5.56 -7.10
C ASN A 10 15.85 6.02 -8.15
N GLU A 11 17.05 6.42 -7.70
CA GLU A 11 18.11 6.95 -8.57
C GLU A 11 18.67 5.89 -9.53
N ASN A 12 18.67 4.61 -9.15
CA ASN A 12 19.24 3.55 -9.99
C ASN A 12 18.32 3.16 -11.15
N SER A 13 17.02 3.05 -10.87
CA SER A 13 16.01 2.67 -11.87
C SER A 13 15.35 3.88 -12.55
N GLN A 14 15.61 5.11 -12.08
CA GLN A 14 15.04 6.36 -12.60
C GLN A 14 13.50 6.35 -12.64
N VAL A 15 12.87 5.71 -11.64
CA VAL A 15 11.41 5.64 -11.51
C VAL A 15 10.96 5.93 -10.08
N TYR A 16 9.73 6.42 -9.96
CA TYR A 16 9.04 6.52 -8.68
C TYR A 16 8.51 5.14 -8.28
N GLN A 17 8.94 4.63 -7.13
CA GLN A 17 8.57 3.29 -6.65
C GLN A 17 8.22 3.29 -5.16
N LEU A 18 7.42 2.30 -4.78
CA LEU A 18 7.17 1.93 -3.40
C LEU A 18 7.95 0.65 -3.10
N ASP A 19 8.51 0.57 -1.89
CA ASP A 19 9.16 -0.63 -1.40
C ASP A 19 8.13 -1.56 -0.74
N PHE A 20 7.82 -2.67 -1.40
CA PHE A 20 6.90 -3.70 -0.92
C PHE A 20 7.62 -4.88 -0.22
N GLY A 21 8.93 -4.79 0.04
CA GLY A 21 9.70 -5.85 0.70
C GLY A 21 9.61 -7.19 -0.04
N GLY A 22 9.55 -7.15 -1.37
CA GLY A 22 9.39 -8.35 -2.22
C GLY A 22 7.99 -8.97 -2.25
N ARG A 23 7.00 -8.42 -1.55
CA ARG A 23 5.61 -8.93 -1.54
C ARG A 23 4.87 -8.68 -2.84
N VAL A 24 5.17 -7.57 -3.52
CA VAL A 24 4.59 -7.20 -4.81
C VAL A 24 5.66 -7.37 -5.88
N THR A 25 5.35 -8.15 -6.92
CA THR A 25 6.32 -8.59 -7.92
C THR A 25 5.97 -8.14 -9.34
N GLN A 26 4.75 -7.62 -9.55
CA GLN A 26 4.28 -7.16 -10.85
C GLN A 26 3.97 -5.66 -10.82
N GLU A 27 4.36 -4.95 -11.87
CA GLU A 27 4.00 -3.55 -12.04
C GLU A 27 2.50 -3.40 -12.28
N SER A 28 1.89 -2.44 -11.57
CA SER A 28 0.50 -2.12 -11.73
C SER A 28 0.19 -0.77 -11.10
N ALA A 29 -0.66 0.01 -11.76
CA ALA A 29 -1.23 1.21 -11.16
C ALA A 29 -2.22 0.90 -10.00
N LYS A 30 -2.43 -0.39 -9.70
CA LYS A 30 -3.17 -0.91 -8.53
C LYS A 30 -2.29 -1.10 -7.30
N ASN A 31 -0.97 -0.99 -7.42
CA ASN A 31 -0.07 -1.18 -6.31
C ASN A 31 -0.09 0.07 -5.41
N PHE A 32 -0.35 -0.11 -4.12
CA PHE A 32 -0.39 1.01 -3.16
C PHE A 32 0.01 0.58 -1.75
N GLN A 33 0.44 1.56 -0.95
CA GLN A 33 0.63 1.42 0.49
C GLN A 33 -0.18 2.51 1.19
N ILE A 34 -0.91 2.16 2.25
CA ILE A 34 -1.64 3.14 3.04
C ILE A 34 -0.83 3.46 4.29
N GLU A 35 -0.71 4.75 4.57
CA GLU A 35 -0.15 5.24 5.81
C GLU A 35 -1.22 5.76 6.78
N PHE A 36 -1.01 5.49 8.07
CA PHE A 36 -1.83 6.03 9.14
C PHE A 36 -1.07 7.07 9.95
N ARG A 37 -1.32 8.35 9.68
CA ARG A 37 -0.78 9.46 10.49
C ARG A 37 -1.67 9.73 11.69
N ASN A 38 -1.62 8.86 12.70
CA ASN A 38 -2.09 9.24 14.04
C ASN A 38 -0.96 9.94 14.80
N LYS A 39 -1.18 11.20 15.22
CA LYS A 39 -0.18 12.00 15.95
C LYS A 39 0.38 11.30 17.20
N GLN A 40 -0.41 10.48 17.89
CA GLN A 40 0.07 9.78 19.09
C GLN A 40 0.93 8.56 18.72
N VAL A 41 0.47 7.74 17.76
CA VAL A 41 1.19 6.54 17.31
C VAL A 41 2.49 6.92 16.60
N TYR A 42 2.47 7.93 15.74
CA TYR A 42 3.65 8.41 15.02
C TYR A 42 4.76 8.94 15.96
N LYS A 43 4.39 9.54 17.09
CA LYS A 43 5.38 9.98 18.11
C LYS A 43 6.05 8.82 18.84
N LEU A 44 5.31 7.73 19.06
CA LEU A 44 5.81 6.55 19.77
C LEU A 44 6.58 5.60 18.83
N TYR A 45 6.18 5.54 17.56
CA TYR A 45 6.75 4.66 16.55
C TYR A 45 6.87 5.39 15.21
N PRO A 46 7.93 6.18 15.00
CA PRO A 46 8.10 6.96 13.76
C PRO A 46 8.28 6.09 12.50
N SER A 47 8.65 4.81 12.66
CA SER A 47 8.71 3.81 11.57
C SER A 47 7.39 3.10 11.30
N PHE A 48 6.37 3.24 12.17
CA PHE A 48 5.08 2.58 12.04
C PHE A 48 4.13 3.42 11.18
N THR A 49 4.48 3.61 9.90
CA THR A 49 3.65 4.41 8.98
C THR A 49 2.76 3.53 8.11
N GLY A 50 3.27 2.43 7.56
CA GLY A 50 2.51 1.53 6.68
C GLY A 50 1.53 0.66 7.47
N VAL A 51 0.23 0.80 7.22
CA VAL A 51 -0.82 0.00 7.87
C VAL A 51 -1.50 -1.00 6.95
N MET A 52 -1.30 -0.85 5.64
CA MET A 52 -1.81 -1.77 4.63
C MET A 52 -0.96 -1.64 3.37
N GLN A 53 -0.67 -2.76 2.72
CA GLN A 53 -0.10 -2.79 1.37
C GLN A 53 -0.86 -3.78 0.49
N PHE A 54 -1.07 -3.37 -0.75
CA PHE A 54 -1.77 -4.17 -1.73
C PHE A 54 -1.03 -4.05 -3.06
N GLY A 55 -0.91 -5.17 -3.76
CA GLY A 55 -0.32 -5.15 -5.10
C GLY A 55 -0.35 -6.48 -5.81
N ARG A 56 -0.07 -6.42 -7.11
CA ARG A 56 -0.16 -7.55 -8.03
C ARG A 56 1.05 -8.47 -7.88
N ILE A 57 0.79 -9.77 -7.87
CA ILE A 57 1.83 -10.81 -7.88
C ILE A 57 1.77 -11.69 -9.12
N ASP A 58 0.60 -11.74 -9.79
CA ASP A 58 0.39 -12.43 -11.07
C ASP A 58 -0.80 -11.82 -11.83
N SER A 59 -1.10 -12.32 -13.02
CA SER A 59 -2.19 -11.91 -13.90
C SER A 59 -3.53 -11.76 -13.16
N ASN A 60 -3.87 -12.70 -12.28
CA ASN A 60 -5.14 -12.68 -11.53
C ASN A 60 -4.93 -12.85 -10.02
N ALA A 61 -3.75 -12.52 -9.51
CA ALA A 61 -3.40 -12.71 -8.10
C ALA A 61 -2.79 -11.44 -7.52
N TYR A 62 -3.19 -11.14 -6.28
CA TYR A 62 -2.76 -9.97 -5.53
C TYR A 62 -2.40 -10.39 -4.10
N THR A 63 -1.43 -9.69 -3.52
CA THR A 63 -1.16 -9.76 -2.08
C THR A 63 -1.89 -8.63 -1.37
N LEU A 64 -2.37 -8.91 -0.15
CA LEU A 64 -2.99 -7.94 0.73
C LEU A 64 -2.45 -8.16 2.15
N ASP A 65 -1.52 -7.32 2.57
CA ASP A 65 -1.05 -7.29 3.95
C ASP A 65 -1.69 -6.10 4.65
N PHE A 66 -2.22 -6.29 5.85
CA PHE A 66 -2.79 -5.23 6.66
C PHE A 66 -2.49 -5.49 8.13
N GLN A 67 -2.52 -4.41 8.90
CA GLN A 67 -2.36 -4.46 10.34
C GLN A 67 -3.33 -3.47 10.99
N TYR A 68 -3.32 -3.44 12.32
CA TYR A 68 -4.06 -2.43 13.07
C TYR A 68 -3.83 -1.03 12.47
N PRO A 69 -4.89 -0.23 12.23
CA PRO A 69 -6.26 -0.38 12.72
C PRO A 69 -7.23 -1.11 11.79
N PHE A 70 -6.76 -1.72 10.70
CA PHE A 70 -7.65 -2.41 9.77
C PHE A 70 -8.14 -3.75 10.32
N SER A 71 -9.44 -4.01 10.18
CA SER A 71 -9.97 -5.37 10.14
C SER A 71 -9.84 -5.97 8.74
N ALA A 72 -9.93 -7.30 8.65
CA ALA A 72 -9.88 -8.00 7.36
C ALA A 72 -10.95 -7.50 6.37
N ILE A 73 -12.17 -7.25 6.85
CA ILE A 73 -13.29 -6.76 6.01
C ILE A 73 -12.99 -5.35 5.48
N GLN A 74 -12.44 -4.47 6.32
CA GLN A 74 -12.10 -3.11 5.91
C GLN A 74 -10.98 -3.10 4.88
N ALA A 75 -9.89 -3.85 5.13
CA ALA A 75 -8.78 -3.96 4.20
C ALA A 75 -9.24 -4.55 2.85
N PHE A 76 -10.05 -5.60 2.89
CA PHE A 76 -10.59 -6.23 1.68
C PHE A 76 -11.51 -5.28 0.88
N ALA A 77 -12.38 -4.52 1.56
CA ALA A 77 -13.24 -3.54 0.91
C ALA A 77 -12.43 -2.46 0.18
N VAL A 78 -11.34 -1.97 0.78
CA VAL A 78 -10.43 -1.00 0.15
C VAL A 78 -9.73 -1.61 -1.08
N ALA A 79 -9.26 -2.86 -0.97
CA ALA A 79 -8.64 -3.56 -2.09
C ALA A 79 -9.61 -3.74 -3.28
N LEU A 80 -10.86 -4.14 -3.02
CA LEU A 80 -11.90 -4.26 -4.05
C LEU A 80 -12.22 -2.92 -4.72
N ALA A 81 -12.33 -1.85 -3.94
CA ALA A 81 -12.53 -0.50 -4.48
C ALA A 81 -11.39 -0.10 -5.42
N ASN A 82 -10.14 -0.45 -5.08
CA ASN A 82 -8.98 -0.18 -5.93
C ASN A 82 -9.00 -0.99 -7.24
N VAL A 83 -9.28 -2.29 -7.17
CA VAL A 83 -9.31 -3.19 -8.35
C VAL A 83 -10.42 -2.78 -9.33
N THR A 84 -11.58 -2.40 -8.81
CA THR A 84 -12.75 -2.02 -9.63
C THR A 84 -12.63 -0.66 -10.28
N GLN A 85 -11.86 0.27 -9.69
CA GLN A 85 -11.67 1.60 -10.25
C GLN A 85 -11.02 1.52 -11.63
N ARG A 86 -11.66 2.03 -12.68
CA ARG A 86 -10.97 2.18 -13.97
C ARG A 86 -10.07 3.41 -13.89
N LEU A 87 -8.76 3.20 -14.09
CA LEU A 87 -7.83 4.30 -14.29
C LEU A 87 -8.00 4.73 -15.74
N LYS A 88 -8.49 5.95 -15.94
CA LYS A 88 -8.60 6.57 -17.26
C LYS A 88 -7.28 7.26 -17.60
#